data_AF-A0AAD5WK10-F1
#
_entry.id   AF-A0AAD5WK10-F1
#
_cell.length_a   1.000
_cell.length_b   1.000
_cell.length_c   1.000
_cell.angle_alpha   90.00
_cell.angle_beta   90.00
_cell.angle_gamma   90.00
#
_symmetry.space_group_name_H-M   'P 1'
#
loop_
_entity.id
_entity.type
_entity.pdbx_description
1 polymer ?
#
loop_
_entity_poly.entity_id
_entity_poly.type
_entity_poly.pdbx_seq_one_letter_code
_entity_poly.pdbx_strand_id
1 'polypeptide(L)'
;MFMRNGWVSNAPFTLNGTTISECSSYIYLGREINMMNDLAPELSRRKRAAWGTFKSIEDVVKRTKNIRLRAHLFDSTIIPALTYAAETWSLRKQDERSLAVIERAVERSMLGVSRISQMRQRIRTSDLRQRSKIRDAVLHARISKIRWAGHVMRFNDNRWTRAVTDWIPRDVKRSKGRPLTRWSDFFTKAMEERYDAQRIPRARRTH
;
A
#
# COMPACT_ATOMS: atom_id res chain seq x y z
N MET A 1 20.43 10.00 -13.99
CA MET A 1 19.67 10.89 -13.09
C MET A 1 19.98 10.50 -11.66
N PHE A 2 20.05 11.46 -10.74
CA PHE A 2 20.17 11.23 -9.30
C PHE A 2 19.10 12.02 -8.55
N MET A 3 18.77 11.61 -7.33
CA MET A 3 17.87 12.34 -6.43
C MET A 3 18.69 12.89 -5.26
N ARG A 4 18.41 14.13 -4.83
CA ARG A 4 19.07 14.76 -3.69
C ARG A 4 18.14 14.84 -2.49
N ASN A 5 18.64 14.50 -1.30
CA ASN A 5 17.90 14.72 -0.05
C ASN A 5 18.20 16.13 0.51
N GLY A 6 17.35 16.63 1.41
CA GLY A 6 17.51 17.97 1.99
C GLY A 6 18.72 18.19 2.92
N TRP A 7 19.56 17.16 3.10
CA TRP A 7 20.74 17.20 3.98
C TRP A 7 22.05 17.35 3.19
N VAL A 8 22.00 17.22 1.86
CA VAL A 8 23.15 17.33 0.97
C VAL A 8 23.18 18.74 0.38
N SER A 9 24.37 19.36 0.39
CA SER A 9 24.59 20.68 -0.20
C SER A 9 24.25 20.70 -1.69
N ASN A 10 23.80 21.85 -2.19
CA ASN A 10 23.51 22.01 -3.61
C ASN A 10 24.81 22.09 -4.41
N ALA A 11 25.34 20.92 -4.78
CA ALA A 11 26.55 20.77 -5.58
C ALA A 11 26.28 19.88 -6.81
N PRO A 12 26.89 20.17 -7.97
CA PRO A 12 26.80 19.31 -9.14
C PRO A 12 27.42 17.95 -8.84
N PHE A 13 26.69 16.89 -9.19
CA PHE A 13 27.17 15.51 -9.05
C PHE A 13 27.74 15.04 -10.38
N THR A 14 29.05 14.80 -10.43
CA THR A 14 29.75 14.34 -11.65
C THR A 14 30.18 12.89 -11.51
N LEU A 15 30.06 12.13 -12.59
CA LEU A 15 30.56 10.77 -12.72
C LEU A 15 31.35 10.68 -14.03
N ASN A 16 32.63 10.32 -13.95
CA ASN A 16 33.54 10.25 -15.09
C ASN A 16 33.53 11.54 -15.95
N GLY A 17 33.56 12.71 -15.30
CA GLY A 17 33.52 14.01 -15.97
C GLY A 17 32.17 14.43 -16.53
N THR A 18 31.12 13.60 -16.43
CA THR A 18 29.77 13.94 -16.88
C THR A 18 28.89 14.36 -15.70
N THR A 19 28.25 15.53 -15.80
CA THR A 19 27.26 15.97 -14.80
C THR A 19 25.99 15.14 -14.91
N ILE A 20 25.62 14.45 -13.84
CA ILE A 20 24.37 13.70 -13.77
C ILE A 20 23.22 14.66 -13.47
N SER A 21 22.12 14.55 -14.22
CA SER A 21 20.91 15.33 -13.97
C SER A 21 20.22 14.97 -12.66
N GLU A 22 19.79 15.99 -11.92
CA GLU A 22 18.97 15.85 -10.71
C GLU A 22 17.49 15.65 -11.08
N CYS A 23 16.78 14.77 -10.36
CA CYS A 23 15.33 14.58 -10.50
C CYS A 23 14.63 14.56 -9.13
N SER A 24 13.34 14.90 -9.10
CA SER A 24 12.53 14.94 -7.87
C SER A 24 11.90 13.59 -7.50
N SER A 25 11.59 12.77 -8.51
CA SER A 25 11.17 11.38 -8.35
C SER A 25 11.78 10.48 -9.42
N TYR A 26 11.82 9.18 -9.17
CA TYR A 26 12.32 8.18 -10.09
C TYR A 26 11.54 6.87 -9.97
N ILE A 27 11.30 6.19 -11.08
CA ILE A 27 10.65 4.87 -11.09
C ILE A 27 11.73 3.80 -11.06
N TYR A 28 11.85 3.10 -9.94
CA TYR A 28 12.76 1.99 -9.76
C TYR A 28 11.99 0.70 -9.53
N LEU A 29 12.27 -0.33 -10.34
CA LEU A 29 11.59 -1.64 -10.29
C LEU A 29 10.05 -1.52 -10.27
N GLY A 30 9.53 -0.54 -11.00
CA GLY A 30 8.10 -0.27 -11.13
C GLY A 30 7.48 0.53 -9.99
N ARG A 31 8.19 0.88 -8.90
CA ARG A 31 7.74 1.78 -7.83
C ARG A 31 8.32 3.18 -8.03
N GLU A 32 7.49 4.21 -7.88
CA GLU A 32 7.98 5.58 -7.80
C GLU A 32 8.53 5.91 -6.41
N ILE A 33 9.74 6.47 -6.40
CA ILE A 33 10.50 6.84 -5.21
C ILE A 33 10.78 8.34 -5.27
N ASN A 34 10.70 9.01 -4.12
CA ASN A 34 11.09 10.41 -3.95
C ASN A 34 11.76 10.59 -2.58
N MET A 35 12.48 11.70 -2.42
CA MET A 35 13.25 12.00 -1.20
C MET A 35 12.38 12.50 -0.04
N MET A 36 11.11 12.83 -0.29
CA MET A 36 10.15 13.27 0.73
C MET A 36 9.40 12.12 1.39
N ASN A 37 9.63 10.88 0.94
CA ASN A 37 8.86 9.70 1.34
C ASN A 37 7.33 9.90 1.17
N ASP A 38 6.93 10.67 0.14
CA ASP A 38 5.52 10.87 -0.20
C ASP A 38 5.02 9.73 -1.08
N LEU A 39 3.94 9.07 -0.64
CA LEU A 39 3.34 7.95 -1.34
C LEU A 39 2.28 8.38 -2.37
N ALA A 40 1.85 9.64 -2.37
CA ALA A 40 0.74 10.08 -3.21
C ALA A 40 0.99 9.88 -4.74
N PRO A 41 2.18 10.17 -5.29
CA PRO A 41 2.48 9.89 -6.70
C PRO A 41 2.39 8.39 -7.02
N GLU A 42 2.94 7.56 -6.14
CA GLU A 42 2.91 6.10 -6.30
C GLU A 42 1.48 5.55 -6.23
N LEU A 43 0.66 6.00 -5.27
CA LEU A 43 -0.75 5.61 -5.21
C LEU A 43 -1.53 6.06 -6.45
N SER A 44 -1.19 7.20 -7.03
CA SER A 44 -1.79 7.68 -8.28
C SER A 44 -1.41 6.79 -9.47
N ARG A 45 -0.17 6.28 -9.51
CA ARG A 45 0.25 5.26 -10.49
C ARG A 45 -0.49 3.95 -10.30
N ARG A 46 -0.59 3.45 -9.06
CA ARG A 46 -1.33 2.21 -8.74
C ARG A 46 -2.81 2.31 -9.06
N LYS A 47 -3.42 3.47 -8.82
CA LYS A 47 -4.79 3.77 -9.26
C LYS A 47 -4.92 3.58 -10.77
N ARG A 48 -4.03 4.18 -11.57
CA ARG A 48 -4.06 4.04 -13.04
C ARG A 48 -3.86 2.58 -13.47
N ALA A 49 -2.90 1.88 -12.87
CA ALA A 49 -2.66 0.47 -13.16
C ALA A 49 -3.90 -0.40 -12.87
N ALA A 50 -4.50 -0.24 -11.68
CA ALA A 50 -5.71 -0.97 -11.28
C ALA A 50 -6.90 -0.71 -12.23
N TRP A 51 -7.09 0.54 -12.64
CA TRP A 51 -8.13 0.88 -13.62
C TRP A 51 -7.82 0.32 -15.01
N GLY A 52 -6.57 0.37 -15.46
CA GLY A 52 -6.14 -0.22 -16.72
C GLY A 52 -6.40 -1.73 -16.77
N THR A 53 -6.00 -2.45 -15.70
CA THR A 53 -6.26 -3.89 -15.59
C THR A 53 -7.74 -4.22 -15.48
N PHE A 54 -8.53 -3.38 -14.79
CA PHE A 54 -9.97 -3.58 -14.74
C PHE A 54 -10.60 -3.40 -16.12
N LYS A 55 -10.20 -2.37 -16.87
CA LYS A 55 -10.72 -2.11 -18.21
C LYS A 55 -10.43 -3.23 -19.20
N SER A 56 -9.26 -3.87 -19.11
CA SER A 56 -8.96 -5.01 -19.98
C SER A 56 -9.82 -6.25 -19.72
N ILE A 57 -10.39 -6.40 -18.52
CA ILE A 57 -11.24 -7.56 -18.15
C ILE A 57 -12.70 -7.20 -17.86
N GLU A 58 -13.09 -5.94 -18.09
CA GLU A 58 -14.38 -5.39 -17.62
C GLU A 58 -15.57 -6.19 -18.16
N ASP A 59 -15.54 -6.53 -19.44
CA ASP A 59 -16.60 -7.29 -20.10
C ASP A 59 -16.76 -8.70 -19.51
N VAL A 60 -15.65 -9.42 -19.34
CA VAL A 60 -15.61 -10.77 -18.74
C VAL A 60 -16.15 -10.73 -17.32
N VAL A 61 -15.63 -9.81 -16.50
CA VAL A 61 -16.01 -9.69 -15.09
C VAL A 61 -17.50 -9.33 -14.96
N LYS A 62 -18.04 -8.43 -15.79
CA LYS A 62 -19.46 -8.05 -15.73
C LYS A 62 -20.40 -9.16 -16.20
N ARG A 63 -20.02 -9.93 -17.22
CA ARG A 63 -20.82 -11.06 -17.73
C ARG A 63 -20.78 -12.29 -16.80
N THR A 64 -19.74 -12.42 -15.98
CA THR A 64 -19.59 -13.55 -15.06
C THR A 64 -20.67 -13.52 -13.97
N LYS A 65 -21.62 -14.47 -14.06
CA LYS A 65 -22.70 -14.65 -13.06
C LYS A 65 -22.20 -15.29 -11.75
N ASN A 66 -21.21 -16.17 -11.83
CA ASN A 66 -20.66 -16.83 -10.65
C ASN A 66 -19.86 -15.83 -9.80
N ILE A 67 -20.39 -15.52 -8.61
CA ILE A 67 -19.81 -14.52 -7.71
C ILE A 67 -18.38 -14.88 -7.29
N ARG A 68 -18.10 -16.16 -7.00
CA ARG A 68 -16.78 -16.60 -6.55
C ARG A 68 -15.75 -16.48 -7.67
N LEU A 69 -16.11 -16.88 -8.89
CA LEU A 69 -15.23 -16.73 -10.06
C LEU A 69 -14.96 -15.26 -10.37
N ARG A 70 -16.00 -14.41 -10.33
CA ARG A 70 -15.86 -12.98 -10.54
C ARG A 70 -14.96 -12.33 -9.49
N ALA A 71 -15.12 -12.70 -8.22
CA ALA A 71 -14.25 -12.25 -7.13
C ALA A 71 -12.81 -12.70 -7.36
N HIS A 72 -12.60 -13.96 -7.76
CA HIS A 72 -11.28 -14.51 -8.05
C HIS A 72 -10.58 -13.77 -9.19
N LEU A 73 -11.29 -13.45 -10.28
CA LEU A 73 -10.75 -12.63 -11.38
C LEU A 73 -10.31 -11.25 -10.88
N PHE A 74 -11.14 -10.60 -10.06
CA PHE A 74 -10.79 -9.30 -9.47
C PHE A 74 -9.54 -9.41 -8.59
N ASP A 75 -9.54 -10.39 -7.70
CA ASP A 75 -8.51 -10.62 -6.70
C ASP A 75 -7.16 -11.03 -7.30
N SER A 76 -7.15 -11.70 -8.45
CA SER A 76 -5.93 -12.17 -9.12
C SER A 76 -5.33 -11.12 -10.06
N THR A 77 -6.08 -10.07 -10.44
CA THR A 77 -5.64 -9.08 -11.43
C THR A 77 -5.57 -7.66 -10.86
N ILE A 78 -6.67 -7.15 -10.29
CA ILE A 78 -6.75 -5.78 -9.78
C ILE A 78 -6.01 -5.62 -8.46
N ILE A 79 -6.15 -6.56 -7.52
CA ILE A 79 -5.48 -6.46 -6.21
C ILE A 79 -3.95 -6.41 -6.37
N PRO A 80 -3.30 -7.29 -7.17
CA PRO A 80 -1.86 -7.18 -7.44
C PRO A 80 -1.48 -5.87 -8.12
N ALA A 81 -2.23 -5.40 -9.12
CA ALA A 81 -1.94 -4.13 -9.79
C ALA A 81 -2.01 -2.92 -8.84
N LEU A 82 -2.99 -2.93 -7.92
CA LEU A 82 -3.21 -1.88 -6.94
C LEU A 82 -2.17 -1.92 -5.80
N THR A 83 -1.70 -3.10 -5.41
CA THR A 83 -0.84 -3.30 -4.23
C THR A 83 0.60 -3.71 -4.56
N TYR A 84 1.00 -3.60 -5.82
CA TYR A 84 2.37 -3.89 -6.22
C TYR A 84 3.38 -3.01 -5.46
N ALA A 85 4.44 -3.62 -4.96
CA ALA A 85 5.46 -3.02 -4.11
C ALA A 85 4.93 -2.50 -2.75
N ALA A 86 3.73 -2.89 -2.34
CA ALA A 86 3.13 -2.45 -1.07
C ALA A 86 3.95 -2.84 0.16
N GLU A 87 4.71 -3.93 0.07
CA GLU A 87 5.66 -4.37 1.07
C GLU A 87 6.74 -3.33 1.36
N THR A 88 6.98 -2.38 0.46
CA THR A 88 7.99 -1.32 0.62
C THR A 88 7.41 0.01 1.10
N TRP A 89 6.08 0.11 1.26
CA TRP A 89 5.39 1.34 1.64
C TRP A 89 5.37 1.56 3.15
N SER A 90 5.44 2.83 3.56
CA SER A 90 5.14 3.29 4.91
C SER A 90 3.71 3.85 4.95
N LEU A 91 2.71 2.95 4.94
CA LEU A 91 1.30 3.31 4.87
C LEU A 91 0.85 4.10 6.11
N ARG A 92 0.42 5.35 5.91
CA ARG A 92 -0.31 6.13 6.91
C ARG A 92 -1.81 5.82 6.78
N LYS A 93 -2.61 6.17 7.80
CA LYS A 93 -4.08 6.03 7.73
C LYS A 93 -4.70 6.73 6.51
N GLN A 94 -4.13 7.85 6.05
CA GLN A 94 -4.60 8.53 4.84
C GLN A 94 -4.31 7.75 3.57
N ASP A 95 -3.16 7.06 3.52
CA ASP A 95 -2.75 6.27 2.36
C ASP A 95 -3.61 5.01 2.25
N GLU A 96 -3.91 4.36 3.39
CA GLU A 96 -4.86 3.24 3.48
C GLU A 96 -6.27 3.64 3.03
N ARG A 97 -6.75 4.83 3.44
CA ARG A 97 -8.03 5.37 2.98
C ARG A 97 -8.03 5.58 1.48
N SER A 98 -6.95 6.11 0.91
CA SER A 98 -6.81 6.30 -0.53
C SER A 98 -6.86 4.97 -1.30
N LEU A 99 -6.15 3.94 -0.83
CA LEU A 99 -6.23 2.58 -1.39
C LEU A 99 -7.66 2.04 -1.35
N ALA A 100 -8.33 2.12 -0.19
CA ALA A 100 -9.70 1.66 -0.03
C ALA A 100 -10.70 2.42 -0.93
N VAL A 101 -10.49 3.73 -1.13
CA VAL A 101 -11.31 4.55 -2.05
C VAL A 101 -11.15 4.08 -3.50
N ILE A 102 -9.92 3.79 -3.93
CA ILE A 102 -9.64 3.28 -5.28
C ILE A 102 -10.34 1.94 -5.48
N GLU A 103 -10.09 0.98 -4.57
CA GLU A 103 -10.68 -0.36 -4.63
C GLU A 103 -12.21 -0.31 -4.67
N ARG A 104 -12.85 0.44 -3.76
CA ARG A 104 -14.32 0.63 -3.75
C ARG A 104 -14.85 1.23 -5.04
N ALA A 105 -14.05 2.06 -5.73
CA ALA A 105 -14.47 2.63 -6.99
C ALA A 105 -14.49 1.60 -8.11
N VAL A 106 -13.47 0.73 -8.17
CA VAL A 106 -13.40 -0.37 -9.14
C VAL A 106 -14.45 -1.44 -8.81
N GLU A 107 -14.61 -1.81 -7.54
CA GLU A 107 -15.63 -2.76 -7.05
C GLU A 107 -17.05 -2.34 -7.44
N ARG A 108 -17.38 -1.06 -7.28
CA ARG A 108 -18.67 -0.51 -7.71
C ARG A 108 -18.88 -0.64 -9.21
N SER A 109 -17.85 -0.36 -10.00
CA SER A 109 -17.92 -0.48 -11.46
C SER A 109 -18.11 -1.94 -11.89
N MET A 110 -17.41 -2.87 -11.24
CA MET A 110 -17.61 -4.31 -11.42
C MET A 110 -19.06 -4.74 -11.15
N LEU A 111 -19.68 -4.20 -10.08
CA LEU A 111 -21.06 -4.52 -9.71
C LEU A 111 -22.11 -3.73 -10.51
N GLY A 112 -21.70 -2.87 -11.45
CA GLY A 112 -22.63 -2.02 -12.21
C GLY A 112 -23.32 -0.94 -11.37
N VAL A 113 -22.77 -0.60 -10.20
CA VAL A 113 -23.37 0.37 -9.27
C VAL A 113 -22.66 1.72 -9.37
N SER A 114 -23.37 2.76 -9.82
CA SER A 114 -22.84 4.13 -9.76
C SER A 114 -22.85 4.68 -8.33
N ARG A 115 -22.02 5.69 -8.04
CA ARG A 115 -22.01 6.30 -6.69
C ARG A 115 -23.34 6.99 -6.35
N ILE A 116 -24.00 7.53 -7.37
CA ILE A 116 -25.33 8.14 -7.25
C ILE A 116 -26.39 7.06 -6.95
N SER A 117 -26.38 5.95 -7.70
CA SER A 117 -27.28 4.82 -7.46
C SER A 117 -27.10 4.24 -6.07
N GLN A 118 -25.84 4.03 -5.64
CA GLN A 118 -25.53 3.54 -4.30
C GLN A 118 -26.15 4.45 -3.21
N MET A 119 -26.00 5.77 -3.35
CA MET A 119 -26.53 6.73 -2.39
C MET A 119 -28.07 6.76 -2.38
N ARG A 120 -28.70 6.83 -3.55
CA ARG A 120 -30.17 6.83 -3.69
C ARG A 120 -30.81 5.57 -3.12
N GLN A 121 -30.19 4.42 -3.37
CA GLN A 121 -30.65 3.11 -2.88
C GLN A 121 -30.17 2.80 -1.45
N ARG A 122 -29.46 3.73 -0.80
CA ARG A 122 -28.90 3.59 0.56
C ARG A 122 -28.08 2.31 0.77
N ILE A 123 -27.40 1.84 -0.28
CA ILE A 123 -26.56 0.63 -0.23
C ILE A 123 -25.28 0.93 0.54
N ARG A 124 -25.05 0.21 1.65
CA ARG A 124 -23.86 0.35 2.47
C ARG A 124 -22.65 -0.27 1.77
N THR A 125 -21.46 0.17 2.17
CA THR A 125 -20.21 -0.43 1.65
C THR A 125 -20.09 -1.90 2.06
N SER A 126 -20.61 -2.26 3.25
CA SER A 126 -20.72 -3.66 3.70
C SER A 126 -21.55 -4.51 2.75
N ASP A 127 -22.63 -3.96 2.19
CA ASP A 127 -23.52 -4.69 1.30
C ASP A 127 -22.83 -4.96 -0.05
N LEU A 128 -22.07 -3.99 -0.56
CA LEU A 128 -21.24 -4.18 -1.75
C LEU A 128 -20.20 -5.29 -1.52
N ARG A 129 -19.52 -5.28 -0.36
CA ARG A 129 -18.55 -6.31 0.01
C ARG A 129 -19.18 -7.69 0.17
N GLN A 130 -20.38 -7.75 0.70
CA GLN A 130 -21.14 -8.99 0.81
C GLN A 130 -21.50 -9.55 -0.57
N ARG A 131 -21.82 -8.68 -1.56
CA ARG A 131 -22.15 -9.05 -2.94
C ARG A 131 -20.92 -9.41 -3.77
N SER A 132 -19.80 -8.70 -3.60
CA SER A 132 -18.60 -8.86 -4.42
C SER A 132 -17.71 -10.01 -3.96
N LYS A 133 -17.63 -10.27 -2.64
CA LYS A 133 -16.74 -11.27 -2.01
C LYS A 133 -15.25 -11.10 -2.34
N ILE A 134 -14.83 -9.93 -2.81
CA ILE A 134 -13.42 -9.63 -3.09
C ILE A 134 -12.62 -9.47 -1.79
N ARG A 135 -11.32 -9.76 -1.87
CA ARG A 135 -10.39 -9.49 -0.76
C ARG A 135 -10.21 -7.98 -0.57
N ASP A 136 -9.87 -7.59 0.65
CA ASP A 136 -9.59 -6.19 0.98
C ASP A 136 -8.15 -5.81 0.57
N ALA A 137 -8.00 -4.77 -0.25
CA ALA A 137 -6.71 -4.34 -0.78
C ALA A 137 -5.76 -3.83 0.30
N VAL A 138 -6.27 -3.16 1.34
CA VAL A 138 -5.44 -2.66 2.45
C VAL A 138 -4.90 -3.84 3.25
N LEU A 139 -5.75 -4.82 3.56
CA LEU A 139 -5.36 -6.06 4.21
C LEU A 139 -4.33 -6.82 3.36
N HIS A 140 -4.53 -6.90 2.05
CA HIS A 140 -3.56 -7.53 1.14
C HIS A 140 -2.19 -6.85 1.23
N ALA A 141 -2.14 -5.52 1.13
CA ALA A 141 -0.91 -4.74 1.27
C ALA A 141 -0.20 -5.00 2.62
N ARG A 142 -0.97 -5.01 3.72
CA ARG A 142 -0.45 -5.31 5.06
C ARG A 142 0.13 -6.73 5.16
N ILE A 143 -0.59 -7.73 4.65
CA ILE A 143 -0.13 -9.13 4.64
C ILE A 143 1.14 -9.29 3.79
N SER A 144 1.19 -8.68 2.61
CA SER A 144 2.38 -8.70 1.74
C SER A 144 3.61 -8.13 2.46
N LYS A 145 3.43 -7.02 3.19
CA LYS A 145 4.49 -6.42 4.00
C LYS A 145 4.99 -7.34 5.12
N ILE A 146 4.09 -8.02 5.83
CA ILE A 146 4.46 -9.00 6.88
C ILE A 146 5.21 -10.18 6.28
N ARG A 147 4.73 -10.74 5.16
CA ARG A 147 5.38 -11.84 4.45
C ARG A 147 6.79 -11.48 4.01
N TRP A 148 6.95 -10.29 3.44
CA TRP A 148 8.25 -9.76 3.02
C TRP A 148 9.20 -9.58 4.20
N ALA A 149 8.74 -8.97 5.30
CA ALA A 149 9.56 -8.83 6.50
C ALA A 149 10.04 -10.18 7.04
N GLY A 150 9.13 -11.18 7.10
CA GLY A 150 9.51 -12.53 7.49
C GLY A 150 10.53 -13.16 6.53
N HIS A 151 10.46 -12.86 5.23
CA HIS A 151 11.46 -13.29 4.26
C HIS A 151 12.83 -12.64 4.51
N VAL A 152 12.87 -11.33 4.74
CA VAL A 152 14.10 -10.59 5.08
C VAL A 152 14.73 -11.10 6.38
N MET A 153 13.92 -11.42 7.40
CA MET A 153 14.42 -11.95 8.67
C MET A 153 15.07 -13.34 8.56
N ARG A 154 14.72 -14.11 7.53
CA ARG A 154 15.30 -15.44 7.25
C ARG A 154 16.56 -15.37 6.38
N PHE A 155 16.96 -14.18 5.94
CA PHE A 155 18.25 -14.04 5.26
C PHE A 155 19.39 -14.29 6.24
N ASN A 156 20.16 -15.33 5.90
CA ASN A 156 21.41 -15.69 6.57
C ASN A 156 22.63 -15.28 5.73
N ASP A 157 22.40 -14.65 4.58
CA ASP A 157 23.45 -14.09 3.74
C ASP A 157 23.68 -12.60 4.06
N ASN A 158 24.91 -12.14 3.89
CA ASN A 158 25.33 -10.75 4.16
C ASN A 158 24.76 -9.75 3.13
N ARG A 159 23.53 -9.98 2.64
CA ARG A 159 22.86 -9.06 1.73
C ARG A 159 22.55 -7.75 2.43
N TRP A 160 22.76 -6.67 1.69
CA TRP A 160 22.45 -5.31 2.11
C TRP A 160 20.98 -5.13 2.50
N THR A 161 20.06 -5.98 2.04
CA THR A 161 18.63 -5.88 2.36
C THR A 161 18.36 -5.84 3.85
N ARG A 162 18.96 -6.74 4.65
CA ARG A 162 18.77 -6.75 6.10
C ARG A 162 19.48 -5.56 6.75
N ALA A 163 20.73 -5.32 6.38
CA ALA A 163 21.52 -4.20 6.91
C ALA A 163 20.83 -2.85 6.70
N VAL A 164 20.31 -2.58 5.50
CA VAL A 164 19.59 -1.35 5.16
C VAL A 164 18.25 -1.25 5.88
N THR A 165 17.56 -2.39 6.09
CA THR A 165 16.28 -2.42 6.80
C THR A 165 16.44 -2.10 8.30
N ASP A 166 17.50 -2.62 8.92
CA ASP A 166 17.81 -2.43 10.34
C ASP A 166 18.55 -1.11 10.61
N TRP A 167 19.04 -0.44 9.56
CA TRP A 167 19.85 0.76 9.70
C TRP A 167 19.06 1.95 10.25
N ILE A 168 19.57 2.51 11.35
CA ILE A 168 19.06 3.73 11.98
C ILE A 168 20.22 4.74 11.98
N PRO A 169 20.08 5.91 11.31
CA PRO A 169 21.10 6.95 11.35
C PRO A 169 21.38 7.36 12.80
N ARG A 170 22.63 7.20 13.27
CA ARG A 170 23.02 7.47 14.66
C ARG A 170 23.18 8.96 14.96
N ASP A 171 23.58 9.74 13.97
CA ASP A 171 23.91 11.16 14.14
C ASP A 171 22.72 12.10 13.97
N VAL A 172 21.52 11.56 13.72
CA VAL A 172 20.30 12.34 13.46
C VAL A 172 19.23 12.04 14.51
N LYS A 173 18.93 13.02 15.35
CA LYS A 173 17.79 12.95 16.29
C LYS A 173 16.48 13.15 15.53
N ARG A 174 15.45 12.36 15.87
CA ARG A 174 14.11 12.53 15.30
C ARG A 174 13.49 13.83 15.81
N SER A 175 12.71 14.50 14.95
CA SER A 175 11.87 15.61 15.39
C SER A 175 10.90 15.15 16.49
N LYS A 176 10.73 16.00 17.51
CA LYS A 176 9.75 15.77 18.58
C LYS A 176 8.32 15.90 18.02
N GLY A 177 7.36 15.21 18.62
CA GLY A 177 5.94 15.29 18.26
C GLY A 177 5.52 14.23 17.24
N ARG A 178 5.27 14.64 15.99
CA ARG A 178 4.74 13.78 14.92
C ARG A 178 5.81 13.50 13.85
N PRO A 179 6.83 12.67 14.14
CA PRO A 179 7.83 12.29 13.16
C PRO A 179 7.20 11.45 12.03
N LEU A 180 7.84 11.45 10.86
CA LEU A 180 7.39 10.65 9.72
C LEU A 180 7.38 9.14 10.04
N THR A 181 6.36 8.42 9.57
CA THR A 181 6.23 6.97 9.80
C THR A 181 7.35 6.22 9.08
N ARG A 182 8.09 5.38 9.82
CA ARG A 182 9.09 4.46 9.26
C ARG A 182 8.42 3.21 8.73
N TRP A 183 9.17 2.50 7.89
CA TRP A 183 8.74 1.19 7.40
C TRP A 183 8.51 0.20 8.56
N SER A 184 9.39 0.22 9.57
CA SER A 184 9.35 -0.65 10.75
C SER A 184 8.20 -0.37 11.72
N ASP A 185 7.76 0.90 11.85
CA ASP A 185 6.72 1.33 12.79
C ASP A 185 5.39 0.57 12.57
N PHE A 186 5.16 0.11 11.33
CA PHE A 186 4.04 -0.75 10.98
C PHE A 186 4.02 -2.06 11.80
N PHE A 187 5.17 -2.71 12.00
CA PHE A 187 5.21 -4.01 12.69
C PHE A 187 4.96 -3.86 14.17
N THR A 188 5.51 -2.82 14.81
CA THR A 188 5.23 -2.51 16.22
C THR A 188 3.73 -2.36 16.43
N LYS A 189 3.08 -1.54 15.60
CA LYS A 189 1.63 -1.32 15.66
C LYS A 189 0.82 -2.58 15.36
N ALA A 190 1.23 -3.37 14.36
CA ALA A 190 0.53 -4.60 14.00
C ALA A 190 0.61 -5.68 15.09
N MET A 191 1.73 -5.75 15.81
CA MET A 191 1.89 -6.67 16.94
C MET A 191 1.05 -6.23 18.15
N GLU A 192 1.02 -4.93 18.45
CA GLU A 192 0.15 -4.36 19.48
C GLU A 192 -1.34 -4.65 19.21
N GLU A 193 -1.81 -4.37 17.98
CA GLU A 193 -3.20 -4.63 17.57
C GLU A 193 -3.57 -6.12 17.71
N ARG A 194 -2.63 -7.03 17.38
CA ARG A 194 -2.84 -8.47 17.50
C ARG A 194 -2.90 -8.91 18.97
N TYR A 195 -2.04 -8.35 19.81
CA TYR A 195 -2.01 -8.61 21.24
C TYR A 195 -3.31 -8.15 21.92
N ASP A 196 -3.78 -6.94 21.59
CA ASP A 196 -5.02 -6.39 22.12
C ASP A 196 -6.25 -7.19 21.69
N ALA A 197 -6.29 -7.67 20.44
CA ALA A 197 -7.39 -8.49 19.92
C ALA A 197 -7.50 -9.87 20.60
N GLN A 198 -6.40 -10.40 21.15
CA GLN A 198 -6.39 -11.67 21.90
C GLN A 198 -6.88 -11.51 23.35
N ARG A 199 -7.01 -10.27 23.82
CA ARG A 199 -7.48 -9.96 25.17
C ARG A 199 -9.02 -10.02 25.17
N ILE A 200 -9.57 -11.20 25.45
CA ILE A 200 -11.02 -11.37 25.71
C ILE A 200 -11.41 -10.33 26.79
N PRO A 201 -12.44 -9.48 26.57
CA PRO A 201 -12.91 -8.60 27.62
C PRO A 201 -13.37 -9.48 28.79
N ARG A 202 -12.69 -9.41 29.93
CA ARG A 202 -13.25 -9.97 31.17
C ARG A 202 -14.61 -9.30 31.34
N ALA A 203 -15.69 -10.08 31.19
CA ALA A 203 -17.03 -9.62 31.47
C ALA A 203 -16.99 -8.96 32.86
N ARG A 204 -17.35 -7.68 32.93
CA ARG A 204 -17.60 -7.01 34.21
C ARG A 204 -18.76 -7.77 34.83
N ARG A 205 -18.48 -8.61 35.83
CA ARG A 205 -19.51 -9.08 36.76
C ARG A 205 -20.03 -7.84 37.46
N THR A 206 -21.18 -7.34 37.01
CA THR A 206 -22.00 -6.44 37.79
C THR A 206 -22.49 -7.22 39.00
N HIS A 207 -22.06 -6.81 40.18
CA HIS A 207 -22.72 -7.17 41.44
C HIS A 207 -23.98 -6.34 41.61
#